data_AF-A0AA88X843-F1
#
_entry.id   AF-A0AA88X843-F1
#
_cell.length_a   1.000
_cell.length_b   1.000
_cell.length_c   1.000
_cell.angle_alpha   90.00
_cell.angle_beta   90.00
_cell.angle_gamma   90.00
#
_symmetry.space_group_name_H-M   'P 1'
#
loop_
_entity.id
_entity.type
_entity.pdbx_description
1 polymer ?
#
loop_
_entity_poly.entity_id
_entity_poly.type
_entity_poly.pdbx_seq_one_letter_code
_entity_poly.pdbx_strand_id
1 'polypeptide(L)'
;MAVTAITGCRLEKTDPASEDAIMMRILQVLAAIMRHRTSVLLTDQAVCTIVNTCFHVVQQSASRSDLLQRNARYTMHELIQIIFSRLPDVEVKDWENSESDTEDGNLVSGYGIRSAVDIFHFLCSLLNVVEVVEMEGSTTTQTADEDVQLFALVLINSAIELSGDSIGKHPKLLRMIQDDLFHHLIHYGTCSSPLVLSMICSTVLNIYHFLRGSVHLQLEAFFTFVLLKAANLENSIQIQEVAIEGIVNFCRQPSFIIEVYVNYDCDPIFHNVFEELGKVLCKHAFPAGGPLTSSKFKPSKGLWL
;
A
#
# COMPACT_ATOMS: atom_id res chain seq x y z
N MET A 1 13.14 14.02 -24.42
CA MET A 1 12.90 15.40 -24.92
C MET A 1 11.86 16.11 -24.07
N ALA A 2 10.56 15.78 -24.13
CA ALA A 2 9.53 16.47 -23.33
C ALA A 2 9.69 16.26 -21.80
N VAL A 3 9.87 15.01 -21.35
CA VAL A 3 10.06 14.69 -19.92
C VAL A 3 11.27 15.43 -19.33
N THR A 4 12.42 15.37 -20.02
CA THR A 4 13.65 16.07 -19.64
C THR A 4 13.50 17.60 -19.61
N ALA A 5 12.73 18.16 -20.55
CA ALA A 5 12.46 19.60 -20.59
C ALA A 5 11.54 20.05 -19.44
N ILE A 6 10.58 19.22 -19.03
CA ILE A 6 9.67 19.50 -17.91
C ILE A 6 10.42 19.39 -16.57
N THR A 7 11.31 18.41 -16.41
CA THR A 7 12.13 18.26 -15.20
C THR A 7 13.19 19.35 -15.03
N GLY A 8 13.59 20.01 -16.12
CA GLY A 8 14.61 21.06 -16.12
C GLY A 8 14.09 22.47 -15.83
N CYS A 9 12.78 22.67 -15.69
CA CYS A 9 12.21 23.98 -15.41
C CYS A 9 12.51 24.43 -13.98
N ARG A 10 13.64 25.14 -13.80
CA ARG A 10 13.91 25.92 -12.59
C ARG A 10 13.06 27.18 -12.58
N LEU A 11 12.19 27.30 -11.59
CA LEU A 11 11.41 28.51 -11.30
C LEU A 11 12.36 29.59 -10.74
N GLU A 12 12.78 30.53 -11.58
CA GLU A 12 13.29 31.82 -11.09
C GLU A 12 12.15 32.57 -10.41
N LYS A 13 12.41 33.25 -9.28
CA LYS A 13 11.42 33.88 -8.38
C LYS A 13 10.22 34.47 -9.14
N THR A 14 9.11 33.75 -9.15
CA THR A 14 7.85 34.18 -9.79
C THR A 14 6.79 34.40 -8.69
N ASP A 15 5.75 35.17 -9.01
CA ASP A 15 4.58 35.35 -8.12
C ASP A 15 3.96 33.99 -7.70
N PRO A 16 3.53 33.80 -6.43
CA PRO A 16 3.01 32.52 -5.95
C PRO A 16 1.84 31.94 -6.75
N ALA A 17 0.98 32.79 -7.32
CA ALA A 17 -0.13 32.33 -8.16
C ALA A 17 0.37 31.75 -9.50
N SER A 18 1.48 32.27 -10.02
CA SER A 18 2.14 31.75 -11.21
C SER A 18 2.81 30.40 -10.94
N GLU A 19 3.44 30.23 -9.77
CA GLU A 19 4.04 28.95 -9.37
C GLU A 19 2.98 27.83 -9.23
N ASP A 20 1.85 28.11 -8.57
CA ASP A 20 0.74 27.16 -8.44
C ASP A 20 0.18 26.76 -9.83
N ALA A 21 0.04 27.73 -10.74
CA ALA A 21 -0.38 27.46 -12.11
C ALA A 21 0.63 26.59 -12.86
N ILE A 22 1.94 26.81 -12.69
CA ILE A 22 2.98 26.01 -13.33
C ILE A 22 2.96 24.57 -12.79
N MET A 23 2.85 24.37 -11.48
CA MET A 23 2.72 23.02 -10.89
C MET A 23 1.49 22.29 -11.44
N MET A 24 0.34 22.96 -11.53
CA MET A 24 -0.86 22.40 -12.15
C MET A 24 -0.63 22.01 -13.62
N ARG A 25 0.10 22.82 -14.39
CA ARG A 25 0.45 22.49 -15.78
C ARG A 25 1.39 21.29 -15.87
N ILE A 26 2.37 21.18 -14.96
CA ILE A 26 3.25 20.02 -14.87
C ILE A 26 2.40 18.76 -14.65
N LEU A 27 1.53 18.74 -13.64
CA LEU A 27 0.64 17.61 -13.35
C LEU A 27 -0.21 17.20 -14.56
N GLN A 28 -0.83 18.17 -15.22
CA GLN A 28 -1.64 17.94 -16.43
C GLN A 28 -0.84 17.31 -17.56
N VAL A 29 0.39 17.76 -17.79
CA VAL A 29 1.25 17.21 -18.85
C VAL A 29 1.72 15.81 -18.51
N LEU A 30 2.15 15.56 -17.26
CA LEU A 30 2.56 14.22 -16.81
C LEU A 30 1.41 13.21 -16.96
N ALA A 31 0.20 13.57 -16.51
CA ALA A 31 -0.99 12.74 -16.68
C ALA A 31 -1.32 12.51 -18.16
N ALA A 32 -1.27 13.55 -18.99
CA ALA A 32 -1.55 13.44 -20.43
C ALA A 32 -0.55 12.52 -21.15
N ILE A 33 0.73 12.56 -20.77
CA ILE A 33 1.76 11.67 -21.32
C ILE A 33 1.43 10.22 -21.01
N MET A 34 1.12 9.89 -19.74
CA MET A 34 0.87 8.51 -19.34
C MET A 34 -0.47 7.97 -19.84
N ARG A 35 -1.51 8.81 -19.96
CA ARG A 35 -2.82 8.43 -20.54
C ARG A 35 -2.77 8.17 -22.04
N HIS A 36 -1.78 8.72 -22.74
CA HIS A 36 -1.69 8.55 -24.19
C HIS A 36 -1.35 7.10 -24.55
N ARG A 37 -1.94 6.56 -25.63
CA ARG A 37 -1.75 5.15 -26.04
C ARG A 37 -0.30 4.76 -26.29
N THR A 38 0.54 5.73 -26.63
CA THR A 38 1.97 5.50 -26.88
C THR A 38 2.82 5.53 -25.61
N SER A 39 2.23 5.72 -24.42
CA SER A 39 2.96 5.67 -23.15
C SER A 39 3.64 4.31 -22.93
N VAL A 40 3.07 3.25 -23.51
CA VAL A 40 3.64 1.89 -23.54
C VAL A 40 4.99 1.78 -24.25
N LEU A 41 5.44 2.82 -24.95
CA LEU A 41 6.73 2.91 -25.63
C LEU A 41 7.76 3.75 -24.85
N LEU A 42 7.37 4.35 -23.71
CA LEU A 42 8.31 5.06 -22.84
C LEU A 42 9.29 4.08 -22.22
N THR A 43 10.53 4.49 -21.98
CA THR A 43 11.51 3.66 -21.27
C THR A 43 11.21 3.61 -19.77
N ASP A 44 11.72 2.60 -19.06
CA ASP A 44 11.60 2.51 -17.60
C ASP A 44 12.07 3.80 -16.91
N GLN A 45 13.25 4.32 -17.31
CA GLN A 45 13.79 5.56 -16.77
C GLN A 45 12.87 6.76 -16.99
N ALA A 46 12.19 6.85 -18.14
CA ALA A 46 11.27 7.94 -18.42
C ALA A 46 10.03 7.87 -17.51
N VAL A 47 9.50 6.67 -17.27
CA VAL A 47 8.36 6.45 -16.38
C VAL A 47 8.73 6.75 -14.92
N CYS A 48 9.86 6.24 -14.43
CA CYS A 48 10.37 6.58 -13.09
C CYS A 48 10.57 8.09 -12.93
N THR A 49 11.09 8.76 -13.97
CA THR A 49 11.26 10.22 -13.97
C THR A 49 9.92 10.95 -13.89
N ILE A 50 8.89 10.49 -14.62
CA ILE A 50 7.52 11.05 -14.55
C ILE A 50 6.96 10.94 -13.13
N VAL A 51 7.08 9.76 -12.51
CA VAL A 51 6.61 9.50 -11.14
C VAL A 51 7.35 10.38 -10.13
N ASN A 52 8.69 10.43 -10.19
CA ASN A 52 9.49 11.28 -9.31
C ASN A 52 9.16 12.77 -9.47
N THR A 53 8.94 13.23 -10.70
CA THR A 53 8.53 14.62 -10.96
C THR A 53 7.16 14.92 -10.36
N CYS A 54 6.21 14.01 -10.51
CA CYS A 54 4.89 14.14 -9.90
C CYS A 54 5.00 14.19 -8.38
N PHE A 55 5.81 13.33 -7.78
CA PHE A 55 6.03 13.30 -6.35
C PHE A 55 6.71 14.58 -5.83
N HIS A 56 7.68 15.13 -6.55
CA HIS A 56 8.25 16.44 -6.21
C HIS A 56 7.20 17.54 -6.18
N VAL A 57 6.23 17.54 -7.10
CA VAL A 57 5.09 18.47 -7.06
C VAL A 57 4.20 18.18 -5.85
N VAL A 58 3.93 16.91 -5.49
CA VAL A 58 3.20 16.55 -4.26
C VAL A 58 3.88 17.16 -3.03
N GLN A 59 5.19 16.98 -2.88
CA GLN A 59 5.96 17.55 -1.77
C GLN A 59 5.93 19.08 -1.74
N GLN A 60 6.13 19.72 -2.89
CA GLN A 60 6.10 21.19 -2.99
C GLN A 60 4.72 21.78 -2.76
N SER A 61 3.67 21.01 -3.05
CA SER A 61 2.28 21.45 -2.86
C SER A 61 1.82 21.43 -1.41
N ALA A 62 2.54 20.76 -0.49
CA ALA A 62 2.07 20.52 0.89
C ALA A 62 1.72 21.79 1.69
N SER A 63 2.32 22.93 1.36
CA SER A 63 2.03 24.25 1.96
C SER A 63 1.30 25.22 1.02
N ARG A 64 0.79 24.71 -0.11
CA ARG A 64 0.08 25.47 -1.16
C ARG A 64 -1.43 25.27 -1.06
N SER A 65 -2.17 25.74 -2.05
CA SER A 65 -3.64 25.64 -2.10
C SER A 65 -4.16 24.19 -2.02
N ASP A 66 -5.27 23.98 -1.30
CA ASP A 66 -5.93 22.66 -1.15
C ASP A 66 -6.22 21.98 -2.50
N LEU A 67 -6.59 22.78 -3.51
CA LEU A 67 -6.88 22.29 -4.86
C LEU A 67 -5.63 21.69 -5.51
N LEU A 68 -4.48 22.36 -5.39
CA LEU A 68 -3.21 21.89 -5.94
C LEU A 68 -2.75 20.63 -5.22
N GLN A 69 -2.83 20.60 -3.88
CA GLN A 69 -2.51 19.41 -3.07
C GLN A 69 -3.33 18.19 -3.51
N ARG A 70 -4.65 18.36 -3.64
CA ARG A 70 -5.55 17.29 -4.09
C ARG A 70 -5.26 16.84 -5.51
N ASN A 71 -5.01 17.77 -6.43
CA ASN A 71 -4.67 17.43 -7.82
C ASN A 71 -3.32 16.71 -7.92
N ALA A 72 -2.32 17.09 -7.12
CA ALA A 72 -1.02 16.44 -7.10
C ALA A 72 -1.15 14.99 -6.62
N ARG A 73 -1.85 14.76 -5.49
CA ARG A 73 -2.11 13.41 -4.95
C ARG A 73 -2.94 12.57 -5.92
N TYR A 74 -3.98 13.13 -6.52
CA TYR A 74 -4.81 12.46 -7.53
C TYR A 74 -3.99 12.07 -8.77
N THR A 75 -3.17 12.98 -9.29
CA THR A 75 -2.33 12.72 -10.46
C THR A 75 -1.33 11.60 -10.15
N MET A 76 -0.67 11.64 -8.99
CA MET A 76 0.24 10.58 -8.59
C MET A 76 -0.46 9.22 -8.52
N HIS A 77 -1.63 9.16 -7.88
CA HIS A 77 -2.44 7.93 -7.83
C HIS A 77 -2.79 7.44 -9.24
N GLU A 78 -3.24 8.32 -10.12
CA GLU A 78 -3.51 7.98 -11.51
C GLU A 78 -2.27 7.44 -12.27
N LEU A 79 -1.09 8.02 -12.06
CA LEU A 79 0.15 7.51 -12.66
C LEU A 79 0.44 6.07 -12.20
N ILE A 80 0.32 5.81 -10.89
CA ILE A 80 0.47 4.46 -10.32
C ILE A 80 -0.56 3.51 -10.94
N GLN A 81 -1.81 3.94 -11.09
CA GLN A 81 -2.85 3.11 -11.70
C GLN A 81 -2.51 2.72 -13.15
N ILE A 82 -2.08 3.68 -13.97
CA ILE A 82 -1.70 3.42 -15.36
C ILE A 82 -0.53 2.43 -15.43
N ILE A 83 0.51 2.64 -14.61
CA ILE A 83 1.74 1.85 -14.65
C ILE A 83 1.49 0.41 -14.22
N PHE A 84 0.82 0.19 -13.09
CA PHE A 84 0.60 -1.16 -12.55
C PHE A 84 -0.53 -1.92 -13.24
N SER A 85 -1.49 -1.23 -13.89
CA SER A 85 -2.49 -1.90 -14.74
C SER A 85 -1.88 -2.67 -15.92
N ARG A 86 -0.64 -2.32 -16.31
CA ARG A 86 0.09 -2.98 -17.39
C ARG A 86 0.96 -4.15 -16.90
N LEU A 87 1.21 -4.27 -15.59
CA LEU A 87 2.04 -5.36 -15.06
C LEU A 87 1.60 -6.75 -15.53
N PRO A 88 0.30 -7.08 -15.62
CA PRO A 88 -0.16 -8.37 -16.12
C PRO A 88 0.28 -8.71 -17.55
N ASP A 89 0.56 -7.70 -18.37
CA ASP A 89 0.99 -7.84 -19.77
C ASP A 89 2.53 -7.85 -19.92
N VAL A 90 3.28 -7.65 -18.83
CA VAL A 90 4.74 -7.65 -18.86
C VAL A 90 5.25 -9.09 -18.90
N GLU A 91 5.99 -9.42 -19.96
CA GLU A 91 6.62 -10.73 -20.08
C GLU A 91 7.65 -10.96 -18.97
N VAL A 92 7.60 -12.15 -18.37
CA VAL A 92 8.63 -12.64 -17.45
C VAL A 92 9.86 -12.98 -18.30
N LYS A 93 10.87 -12.11 -18.28
CA LYS A 93 12.16 -12.41 -18.92
C LYS A 93 13.07 -13.05 -17.88
N ASP A 94 13.65 -14.22 -18.22
CA ASP A 94 14.53 -15.03 -17.37
C ASP A 94 15.84 -14.33 -16.88
N TRP A 95 16.02 -13.05 -17.19
CA TRP A 95 17.23 -12.27 -16.89
C TRP A 95 17.21 -11.61 -15.50
N GLU A 96 16.17 -11.79 -14.69
CA GLU A 96 16.09 -11.20 -13.34
C GLU A 96 17.24 -11.64 -12.39
N ASN A 97 18.01 -12.67 -12.75
CA ASN A 97 19.20 -13.12 -12.03
C ASN A 97 20.53 -12.47 -12.46
N SER A 98 20.56 -11.60 -13.47
CA SER A 98 21.79 -10.89 -13.85
C SER A 98 21.77 -9.46 -13.28
N GLU A 99 22.62 -9.21 -12.29
CA GLU A 99 22.90 -7.87 -11.72
C GLU A 99 23.66 -6.94 -12.70
N SER A 100 23.67 -7.25 -14.00
CA SER A 100 24.35 -6.44 -15.01
C SER A 100 23.42 -5.34 -15.52
N ASP A 101 23.69 -4.11 -15.07
CA ASP A 101 23.15 -2.83 -15.55
C ASP A 101 23.54 -2.49 -17.01
N THR A 102 23.58 -3.46 -17.92
CA THR A 102 23.79 -3.18 -19.34
C THR A 102 22.45 -2.80 -19.97
N GLU A 103 22.25 -1.50 -20.19
CA GLU A 103 21.14 -0.86 -20.92
C GLU A 103 21.05 -1.24 -22.41
N ASP A 104 21.51 -2.42 -22.82
CA ASP A 104 21.53 -2.80 -24.23
C ASP A 104 20.75 -4.09 -24.46
N GLY A 105 19.46 -3.93 -24.72
CA GLY A 105 18.54 -5.05 -24.84
C GLY A 105 17.13 -4.64 -25.25
N ASN A 106 17.02 -4.10 -26.48
CA ASN A 106 15.78 -3.89 -27.24
C ASN A 106 15.07 -2.53 -27.02
N LEU A 107 15.48 -1.50 -27.76
CA LEU A 107 14.83 -0.16 -27.88
C LEU A 107 13.33 -0.20 -28.28
N VAL A 108 12.75 -1.38 -28.50
CA VAL A 108 11.38 -1.58 -29.01
C VAL A 108 10.41 -2.02 -27.92
N SER A 109 10.86 -2.58 -26.78
CA SER A 109 9.96 -2.79 -25.65
C SER A 109 9.96 -1.53 -24.80
N GLY A 110 8.81 -0.86 -24.65
CA GLY A 110 8.71 0.19 -23.64
C GLY A 110 8.83 -0.37 -22.22
N TYR A 111 8.47 0.44 -21.23
CA TYR A 111 8.75 0.18 -19.82
C TYR A 111 8.26 -1.20 -19.40
N GLY A 112 8.90 -1.82 -18.42
CA GLY A 112 8.60 -3.18 -18.01
C GLY A 112 8.71 -3.35 -16.52
N ILE A 113 9.17 -4.52 -16.10
CA ILE A 113 9.26 -4.88 -14.68
C ILE A 113 10.24 -3.97 -13.91
N ARG A 114 11.28 -3.43 -14.56
CA ARG A 114 12.28 -2.58 -13.90
C ARG A 114 11.65 -1.33 -13.30
N SER A 115 10.88 -0.58 -14.07
CA SER A 115 10.17 0.60 -13.55
C SER A 115 9.14 0.24 -12.48
N ALA A 116 8.42 -0.88 -12.62
CA ALA A 116 7.48 -1.32 -11.59
C ALA A 116 8.19 -1.60 -10.25
N VAL A 117 9.34 -2.28 -10.29
CA VAL A 117 10.20 -2.55 -9.12
C VAL A 117 10.71 -1.24 -8.51
N ASP A 118 11.31 -0.35 -9.31
CA ASP A 118 11.86 0.92 -8.83
C ASP A 118 10.76 1.80 -8.19
N ILE A 119 9.58 1.85 -8.81
CA ILE A 119 8.45 2.61 -8.30
C ILE A 119 7.89 1.97 -7.03
N PHE A 120 7.70 0.65 -6.98
CA PHE A 120 7.22 -0.01 -5.77
C PHE A 120 8.19 0.17 -4.60
N HIS A 121 9.50 0.12 -4.87
CA HIS A 121 10.54 0.38 -3.89
C HIS A 121 10.42 1.79 -3.35
N PHE A 122 10.28 2.77 -4.25
CA PHE A 122 10.03 4.15 -3.88
C PHE A 122 8.77 4.29 -3.01
N LEU A 123 7.65 3.64 -3.37
CA LEU A 123 6.42 3.68 -2.56
C LEU A 123 6.63 3.09 -1.15
N CYS A 124 7.33 1.96 -1.03
CA CYS A 124 7.69 1.39 0.26
C CYS A 124 8.58 2.35 1.07
N SER A 125 9.53 3.04 0.43
CA SER A 125 10.40 4.01 1.11
C SER A 125 9.63 5.20 1.69
N LEU A 126 8.45 5.54 1.15
CA LEU A 126 7.59 6.58 1.71
C LEU A 126 7.00 6.19 3.07
N LEU A 127 6.82 4.88 3.32
CA LEU A 127 6.45 4.39 4.65
C LEU A 127 7.61 4.57 5.63
N ASN A 128 8.86 4.55 5.15
CA ASN A 128 10.05 4.63 6.00
C ASN A 128 10.43 6.05 6.43
N VAL A 129 9.89 7.09 5.77
CA VAL A 129 10.19 8.51 6.10
C VAL A 129 9.83 8.86 7.55
N VAL A 130 8.91 8.10 8.15
CA VAL A 130 8.39 8.27 9.52
C VAL A 130 9.39 7.79 10.56
N GLU A 131 10.18 6.75 10.27
CA GLU A 131 11.10 6.12 11.22
C GLU A 131 12.23 7.08 11.65
N VAL A 132 12.65 7.98 10.76
CA VAL A 132 13.76 8.93 11.03
C VAL A 132 13.36 10.02 12.03
N VAL A 133 12.05 10.33 12.14
CA VAL A 133 11.57 11.47 12.94
C VAL A 133 11.27 11.07 14.39
N GLU A 134 11.02 9.79 14.69
CA GLU A 134 10.81 9.33 16.07
C GLU A 134 12.06 9.44 16.95
N MET A 135 13.24 9.56 16.36
CA MET A 135 14.51 9.74 17.08
C MET A 135 14.78 11.21 17.46
N GLU A 136 14.08 12.17 16.85
CA GLU A 136 14.27 13.61 17.08
C GLU A 136 12.94 14.27 17.51
N GLY A 137 12.67 14.24 18.82
CA GLY A 137 11.43 14.73 19.41
C GLY A 137 11.02 16.15 19.00
N SER A 138 9.90 16.26 18.29
CA SER A 138 9.11 17.49 18.19
C SER A 138 7.62 17.15 18.02
N THR A 139 6.77 17.82 18.81
CA THR A 139 5.35 17.47 19.01
C THR A 139 4.39 18.06 17.96
N THR A 140 4.90 18.55 16.82
CA THR A 140 4.11 19.22 15.77
C THR A 140 4.10 18.46 14.43
N THR A 141 4.77 17.29 14.35
CA THR A 141 5.01 16.54 13.10
C THR A 141 4.15 15.29 12.90
N GLN A 142 3.44 14.80 13.92
CA GLN A 142 2.71 13.52 13.86
C GLN A 142 1.63 13.45 12.76
N THR A 143 0.90 14.54 12.49
CA THR A 143 -0.22 14.52 11.52
C THR A 143 0.25 14.58 10.07
N ALA A 144 1.32 15.34 9.79
CA ALA A 144 1.86 15.45 8.43
C ALA A 144 2.55 14.15 8.00
N ASP A 145 3.12 13.45 8.97
CA ASP A 145 3.76 12.15 8.78
C ASP A 145 2.72 11.05 8.51
N GLU A 146 1.64 11.03 9.30
CA GLU A 146 0.47 10.17 9.07
C GLU A 146 -0.16 10.39 7.68
N ASP A 147 -0.27 11.64 7.22
CA ASP A 147 -0.81 11.97 5.88
C ASP A 147 0.07 11.45 4.73
N VAL A 148 1.38 11.34 4.95
CA VAL A 148 2.32 10.74 3.98
C VAL A 148 2.21 9.23 4.02
N GLN A 149 2.13 8.62 5.21
CA GLN A 149 1.91 7.17 5.37
C GLN A 149 0.61 6.73 4.71
N LEU A 150 -0.51 7.39 5.01
CA LEU A 150 -1.82 7.06 4.44
C LEU A 150 -1.80 7.18 2.92
N PHE A 151 -1.12 8.19 2.40
CA PHE A 151 -0.97 8.36 0.96
C PHE A 151 -0.13 7.25 0.33
N ALA A 152 1.00 6.87 0.94
CA ALA A 152 1.82 5.75 0.49
C ALA A 152 1.01 4.44 0.50
N LEU A 153 0.27 4.16 1.57
CA LEU A 153 -0.59 2.98 1.68
C LEU A 153 -1.67 2.95 0.59
N VAL A 154 -2.29 4.11 0.26
CA VAL A 154 -3.25 4.20 -0.86
C VAL A 154 -2.59 3.84 -2.20
N LEU A 155 -1.39 4.37 -2.47
CA LEU A 155 -0.66 4.08 -3.71
C LEU A 155 -0.24 2.60 -3.78
N ILE A 156 0.29 2.05 -2.68
CA ILE A 156 0.72 0.65 -2.59
C ILE A 156 -0.48 -0.29 -2.76
N ASN A 157 -1.59 -0.02 -2.07
CA ASN A 157 -2.80 -0.83 -2.19
C ASN A 157 -3.33 -0.82 -3.62
N SER A 158 -3.34 0.33 -4.29
CA SER A 158 -3.72 0.41 -5.70
C SER A 158 -2.77 -0.34 -6.63
N ALA A 159 -1.46 -0.29 -6.37
CA ALA A 159 -0.48 -1.03 -7.16
C ALA A 159 -0.68 -2.54 -7.03
N ILE A 160 -0.94 -3.03 -5.81
CA ILE A 160 -1.20 -4.45 -5.53
C ILE A 160 -2.50 -4.91 -6.19
N GLU A 161 -3.57 -4.14 -6.04
CA GLU A 161 -4.89 -4.47 -6.60
C GLU A 161 -4.88 -4.58 -8.13
N LEU A 162 -4.19 -3.65 -8.81
CA LEU A 162 -4.13 -3.63 -10.28
C LEU A 162 -3.20 -4.70 -10.86
N SER A 163 -2.15 -5.04 -10.13
CA SER A 163 -1.19 -6.06 -10.55
C SER A 163 -1.72 -7.48 -10.35
N GLY A 164 -2.51 -7.68 -9.29
CA GLY A 164 -3.09 -8.96 -8.90
C GLY A 164 -2.08 -10.10 -8.80
N ASP A 165 -2.48 -11.29 -9.25
CA ASP A 165 -1.64 -12.51 -9.21
C ASP A 165 -0.36 -12.39 -10.06
N SER A 166 -0.29 -11.40 -10.97
CA SER A 166 0.88 -11.22 -11.82
C SER A 166 2.13 -10.79 -11.04
N ILE A 167 1.97 -10.22 -9.84
CA ILE A 167 3.10 -9.96 -8.94
C ILE A 167 3.86 -11.25 -8.64
N GLY A 168 3.15 -12.37 -8.43
CA GLY A 168 3.75 -13.67 -8.12
C GLY A 168 4.64 -14.22 -9.25
N LYS A 169 4.50 -13.69 -10.47
CA LYS A 169 5.33 -14.05 -11.63
C LYS A 169 6.69 -13.34 -11.64
N HIS A 170 6.87 -12.32 -10.80
CA HIS A 170 8.07 -11.48 -10.74
C HIS A 170 8.75 -11.59 -9.37
N PRO A 171 9.74 -12.49 -9.22
CA PRO A 171 10.40 -12.76 -7.93
C PRO A 171 10.91 -11.53 -7.18
N LYS A 172 11.47 -10.54 -7.88
CA LYS A 172 11.96 -9.31 -7.23
C LYS A 172 10.83 -8.53 -6.56
N LEU A 173 9.72 -8.32 -7.27
CA LEU A 173 8.56 -7.60 -6.72
C LEU A 173 7.90 -8.39 -5.59
N LEU A 174 7.82 -9.72 -5.72
CA LEU A 174 7.30 -10.58 -4.66
C LEU A 174 8.14 -10.50 -3.38
N ARG A 175 9.48 -10.50 -3.49
CA ARG A 175 10.37 -10.34 -2.33
C ARG A 175 10.18 -9.00 -1.64
N MET A 176 10.01 -7.92 -2.40
CA MET A 176 9.75 -6.60 -1.81
C MET A 176 8.43 -6.57 -1.03
N ILE A 177 7.41 -7.32 -1.46
CA ILE A 177 6.19 -7.46 -0.67
C ILE A 177 6.48 -8.27 0.59
N GLN A 178 7.12 -9.43 0.44
CA GLN A 178 7.41 -10.39 1.51
C GLN A 178 8.30 -9.82 2.61
N ASP A 179 9.33 -9.07 2.24
CA ASP A 179 10.39 -8.62 3.13
C ASP A 179 10.16 -7.15 3.51
N ASP A 180 10.22 -6.24 2.52
CA ASP A 180 10.19 -4.80 2.80
C ASP A 180 8.79 -4.34 3.24
N LEU A 181 7.75 -4.61 2.45
CA LEU A 181 6.41 -4.11 2.74
C LEU A 181 5.86 -4.70 4.04
N PHE A 182 5.92 -6.03 4.22
CA PHE A 182 5.43 -6.64 5.45
C PHE A 182 6.19 -6.20 6.71
N HIS A 183 7.50 -5.91 6.60
CA HIS A 183 8.24 -5.30 7.70
C HIS A 183 7.60 -3.97 8.15
N HIS A 184 7.35 -3.06 7.20
CA HIS A 184 6.69 -1.78 7.50
C HIS A 184 5.24 -1.97 8.00
N LEU A 185 4.45 -2.83 7.36
CA LEU A 185 3.05 -3.06 7.74
C LEU A 185 2.90 -3.63 9.15
N ILE A 186 3.79 -4.55 9.54
CA ILE A 186 3.80 -5.11 10.90
C ILE A 186 4.26 -4.05 11.90
N HIS A 187 5.34 -3.33 11.61
CA HIS A 187 5.83 -2.26 12.47
C HIS A 187 4.73 -1.24 12.78
N TYR A 188 4.18 -0.59 11.74
CA TYR A 188 3.14 0.43 11.91
C TYR A 188 1.81 -0.15 12.39
N GLY A 189 1.46 -1.38 12.05
CA GLY A 189 0.25 -2.03 12.55
C GLY A 189 0.20 -2.08 14.09
N THR A 190 1.35 -2.10 14.77
CA THR A 190 1.41 -2.19 16.24
C THR A 190 1.37 -0.85 16.98
N CYS A 191 1.64 0.27 16.31
CA CYS A 191 1.80 1.59 16.93
C CYS A 191 1.00 2.71 16.26
N SER A 192 0.14 2.41 15.28
CA SER A 192 -0.54 3.41 14.45
C SER A 192 -1.93 3.81 14.93
N SER A 193 -2.46 4.87 14.31
CA SER A 193 -3.84 5.32 14.49
C SER A 193 -4.85 4.28 13.95
N PRO A 194 -6.12 4.32 14.37
CA PRO A 194 -7.15 3.42 13.83
C PRO A 194 -7.32 3.52 12.31
N LEU A 195 -7.09 4.70 11.72
CA LEU A 195 -7.22 4.91 10.29
C LEU A 195 -6.08 4.23 9.52
N VAL A 196 -4.84 4.40 9.98
CA VAL A 196 -3.68 3.74 9.40
C VAL A 196 -3.80 2.22 9.54
N LEU A 197 -4.19 1.72 10.73
CA LEU A 197 -4.44 0.29 10.94
C LEU A 197 -5.49 -0.26 9.97
N SER A 198 -6.57 0.48 9.72
CA SER A 198 -7.61 0.09 8.76
C SER A 198 -7.06 -0.03 7.34
N MET A 199 -6.23 0.95 6.90
CA MET A 199 -5.56 0.92 5.60
C MET A 199 -4.55 -0.23 5.48
N ILE A 200 -3.81 -0.51 6.55
CA ILE A 200 -2.91 -1.68 6.62
C ILE A 200 -3.71 -2.98 6.48
N CYS A 201 -4.81 -3.13 7.23
CA CYS A 201 -5.67 -4.31 7.13
C CYS A 201 -6.23 -4.49 5.71
N SER A 202 -6.68 -3.40 5.07
CA SER A 202 -7.13 -3.44 3.67
C SER A 202 -6.01 -3.87 2.71
N THR A 203 -4.80 -3.36 2.93
CA THR A 203 -3.63 -3.69 2.10
C THR A 203 -3.26 -5.16 2.24
N VAL A 204 -3.19 -5.68 3.48
CA VAL A 204 -2.89 -7.10 3.73
C VAL A 204 -4.00 -8.01 3.21
N LEU A 205 -5.26 -7.60 3.28
CA LEU A 205 -6.37 -8.36 2.70
C LEU A 205 -6.26 -8.48 1.17
N ASN A 206 -5.88 -7.40 0.48
CA ASN A 206 -5.59 -7.45 -0.95
C ASN A 206 -4.38 -8.35 -1.26
N ILE A 207 -3.32 -8.28 -0.46
CA ILE A 207 -2.17 -9.20 -0.58
C ILE A 207 -2.61 -10.66 -0.39
N TYR A 208 -3.44 -10.95 0.60
CA TYR A 208 -4.00 -12.29 0.79
C TYR A 208 -4.81 -12.74 -0.43
N HIS A 209 -5.65 -11.86 -0.98
CA HIS A 209 -6.49 -12.22 -2.11
C HIS A 209 -5.68 -12.73 -3.32
N PHE A 210 -4.58 -12.05 -3.65
CA PHE A 210 -3.76 -12.36 -4.84
C PHE A 210 -2.53 -13.22 -4.58
N LEU A 211 -1.93 -13.15 -3.39
CA LEU A 211 -0.60 -13.69 -3.12
C LEU A 211 -0.55 -14.70 -1.98
N ARG A 212 -1.70 -15.15 -1.44
CA ARG A 212 -1.76 -16.06 -0.28
C ARG A 212 -0.81 -17.25 -0.35
N GLY A 213 -0.64 -17.89 -1.50
CA GLY A 213 0.25 -19.04 -1.67
C GLY A 213 1.75 -18.75 -1.48
N SER A 214 2.14 -17.47 -1.43
CA SER A 214 3.52 -17.03 -1.30
C SER A 214 3.80 -16.27 0.01
N VAL A 215 2.78 -15.91 0.81
CA VAL A 215 2.95 -15.02 1.98
C VAL A 215 2.53 -15.65 3.31
N HIS A 216 2.64 -16.98 3.45
CA HIS A 216 2.16 -17.68 4.65
C HIS A 216 2.78 -17.16 5.96
N LEU A 217 4.11 -17.06 6.02
CA LEU A 217 4.85 -16.59 7.20
C LEU A 217 4.51 -15.13 7.54
N GLN A 218 4.39 -14.29 6.52
CA GLN A 218 4.07 -12.89 6.67
C GLN A 218 2.64 -12.69 7.21
N LEU A 219 1.68 -13.48 6.72
CA LEU A 219 0.32 -13.47 7.23
C LEU A 219 0.24 -13.97 8.67
N GLU A 220 0.95 -15.06 9.01
CA GLU A 220 1.03 -15.52 10.41
C GLU A 220 1.55 -14.42 11.33
N ALA A 221 2.66 -13.78 10.95
CA ALA A 221 3.25 -12.68 11.71
C ALA A 221 2.28 -11.50 11.83
N PHE A 222 1.58 -11.15 10.75
CA PHE A 222 0.57 -10.09 10.78
C PHE A 222 -0.59 -10.41 11.72
N PHE A 223 -1.17 -11.61 11.65
CA PHE A 223 -2.25 -12.00 12.57
C PHE A 223 -1.78 -11.99 14.03
N THR A 224 -0.62 -12.57 14.29
CA THR A 224 -0.08 -12.76 15.64
C THR A 224 0.35 -11.44 16.29
N PHE A 225 1.16 -10.65 15.58
CA PHE A 225 1.77 -9.46 16.14
C PHE A 225 0.93 -8.19 15.99
N VAL A 226 0.02 -8.15 14.99
CA VAL A 226 -0.82 -6.98 14.73
C VAL A 226 -2.27 -7.23 15.13
N LEU A 227 -3.02 -8.06 14.40
CA LEU A 227 -4.47 -8.14 14.55
C LEU A 227 -4.91 -8.68 15.92
N LEU A 228 -4.33 -9.79 16.37
CA LEU A 228 -4.66 -10.39 17.67
C LEU A 228 -4.24 -9.47 18.82
N LYS A 229 -3.09 -8.80 18.69
CA LYS A 229 -2.62 -7.83 19.67
C LYS A 229 -3.53 -6.60 19.73
N ALA A 230 -3.90 -6.03 18.58
CA ALA A 230 -4.78 -4.86 18.46
C ALA A 230 -6.21 -5.14 18.95
N ALA A 231 -6.71 -6.35 18.74
CA ALA A 231 -7.99 -6.81 19.25
C ALA A 231 -7.99 -7.14 20.76
N ASN A 232 -6.87 -7.00 21.46
CA ASN A 232 -6.86 -7.18 22.91
C ASN A 232 -7.66 -6.07 23.62
N LEU A 233 -8.36 -6.45 24.70
CA LEU A 233 -9.24 -5.55 25.48
C LEU A 233 -8.49 -4.41 26.18
N GLU A 234 -7.16 -4.50 26.28
CA GLU A 234 -6.31 -3.47 26.86
C GLU A 234 -6.12 -2.25 25.94
N ASN A 235 -6.35 -2.40 24.63
CA ASN A 235 -6.24 -1.30 23.68
C ASN A 235 -7.47 -0.39 23.70
N SER A 236 -7.41 0.73 22.98
CA SER A 236 -8.59 1.57 22.78
C SER A 236 -9.69 0.84 21.99
N ILE A 237 -10.95 1.15 22.29
CA ILE A 237 -12.12 0.54 21.61
C ILE A 237 -12.04 0.74 20.09
N GLN A 238 -11.56 1.90 19.64
CA GLN A 238 -11.42 2.20 18.21
C GLN A 238 -10.44 1.26 17.51
N ILE A 239 -9.29 0.96 18.14
CA ILE A 239 -8.31 0.01 17.61
C ILE A 239 -8.87 -1.41 17.62
N GLN A 240 -9.58 -1.79 18.70
CA GLN A 240 -10.26 -3.09 18.78
C GLN A 240 -11.29 -3.25 17.66
N GLU A 241 -12.16 -2.25 17.43
CA GLU A 241 -13.17 -2.28 16.38
C GLU A 241 -12.55 -2.46 14.99
N VAL A 242 -11.48 -1.72 14.69
CA VAL A 242 -10.76 -1.85 13.41
C VAL A 242 -10.12 -3.23 13.27
N ALA A 243 -9.47 -3.75 14.31
CA ALA A 243 -8.84 -5.07 14.28
C ALA A 243 -9.89 -6.18 14.08
N ILE A 244 -11.02 -6.10 14.79
CA ILE A 244 -12.11 -7.07 14.65
C ILE A 244 -12.74 -7.00 13.27
N GLU A 245 -13.00 -5.80 12.72
CA GLU A 245 -13.51 -5.66 11.36
C GLU A 245 -12.50 -6.21 10.33
N GLY A 246 -11.20 -5.99 10.55
CA GLY A 246 -10.13 -6.61 9.78
C GLY A 246 -10.21 -8.13 9.77
N ILE A 247 -10.25 -8.77 10.95
CA ILE A 247 -10.41 -10.23 11.11
C ILE A 247 -11.68 -10.72 10.40
N VAL A 248 -12.81 -10.04 10.60
CA VAL A 248 -14.08 -10.40 9.97
C VAL A 248 -13.99 -10.31 8.44
N ASN A 249 -13.29 -9.31 7.90
CA ASN A 249 -13.09 -9.19 6.46
C ASN A 249 -12.26 -10.33 5.86
N PHE A 250 -11.27 -10.85 6.59
CA PHE A 250 -10.61 -12.10 6.20
C PHE A 250 -11.56 -13.29 6.27
N CYS A 251 -12.32 -13.46 7.36
CA CYS A 251 -13.29 -14.55 7.52
C CYS A 251 -14.40 -14.53 6.45
N ARG A 252 -14.69 -13.38 5.84
CA ARG A 252 -15.63 -13.26 4.71
C ARG A 252 -15.09 -13.85 3.41
N GLN A 253 -13.77 -14.09 3.29
CA GLN A 253 -13.18 -14.72 2.12
C GLN A 253 -13.49 -16.23 2.13
N PRO A 254 -14.04 -16.80 1.03
CA PRO A 254 -14.62 -18.15 1.05
C PRO A 254 -13.68 -19.28 1.53
N SER A 255 -12.38 -19.19 1.25
CA SER A 255 -11.41 -20.24 1.60
C SER A 255 -10.62 -19.95 2.88
N PHE A 256 -10.75 -18.76 3.47
CA PHE A 256 -9.84 -18.30 4.52
C PHE A 256 -9.82 -19.20 5.75
N ILE A 257 -10.99 -19.55 6.29
CA ILE A 257 -11.06 -20.35 7.52
C ILE A 257 -10.37 -21.72 7.35
N ILE A 258 -10.57 -22.36 6.20
CA ILE A 258 -9.97 -23.67 5.91
C ILE A 258 -8.47 -23.52 5.68
N GLU A 259 -8.06 -22.50 4.91
CA GLU A 259 -6.66 -22.23 4.63
C GLU A 259 -5.87 -21.92 5.91
N VAL A 260 -6.42 -21.11 6.82
CA VAL A 260 -5.74 -20.81 8.09
C VAL A 260 -5.57 -22.07 8.94
N TYR A 261 -6.61 -22.89 9.06
CA TYR A 261 -6.52 -24.13 9.83
C TYR A 261 -5.46 -25.09 9.25
N VAL A 262 -5.43 -25.26 7.92
CA VAL A 262 -4.52 -26.19 7.26
C VAL A 262 -3.08 -25.67 7.24
N ASN A 263 -2.89 -24.38 6.99
CA ASN A 263 -1.56 -23.80 6.80
C ASN A 263 -0.88 -23.38 8.11
N TYR A 264 -1.62 -23.23 9.21
CA TYR A 264 -1.06 -22.79 10.49
C TYR A 264 -1.32 -23.83 11.59
N ASP A 265 -2.56 -24.02 12.03
CA ASP A 265 -2.90 -24.87 13.19
C ASP A 265 -2.58 -26.37 13.00
N CYS A 266 -2.46 -26.84 11.76
CA CYS A 266 -2.05 -28.22 11.46
C CYS A 266 -0.52 -28.43 11.42
N ASP A 267 0.27 -27.35 11.45
CA ASP A 267 1.73 -27.41 11.43
C ASP A 267 2.30 -27.10 12.83
N PRO A 268 3.07 -28.00 13.44
CA PRO A 268 3.60 -27.79 14.79
C PRO A 268 4.62 -26.64 14.91
N ILE A 269 5.10 -26.08 13.80
CA ILE A 269 6.05 -24.96 13.78
C ILE A 269 5.32 -23.61 13.90
N PHE A 270 4.08 -23.53 13.41
CA PHE A 270 3.31 -22.30 13.32
C PHE A 270 2.43 -22.09 14.56
N HIS A 271 1.99 -20.85 14.79
CA HIS A 271 1.01 -20.52 15.83
C HIS A 271 -0.39 -21.01 15.42
N ASN A 272 -1.22 -21.36 16.41
CA ASN A 272 -2.63 -21.73 16.19
C ASN A 272 -3.49 -20.50 15.86
N VAL A 273 -3.25 -19.88 14.70
CA VAL A 273 -3.91 -18.64 14.28
C VAL A 273 -5.43 -18.83 14.23
N PHE A 274 -5.95 -19.94 13.70
CA PHE A 274 -7.39 -20.17 13.62
C PHE A 274 -8.02 -20.25 15.02
N GLU A 275 -7.41 -21.00 15.94
CA GLU A 275 -7.87 -21.10 17.33
C GLU A 275 -7.92 -19.73 18.01
N GLU A 276 -6.86 -18.93 17.88
CA GLU A 276 -6.76 -17.61 18.53
C GLU A 276 -7.73 -16.59 17.94
N LEU A 277 -7.91 -16.57 16.61
CA LEU A 277 -8.94 -15.74 15.97
C LEU A 277 -10.34 -16.09 16.49
N GLY A 278 -10.64 -17.39 16.62
CA GLY A 278 -11.89 -17.87 17.19
C GLY A 278 -12.13 -17.37 18.62
N LYS A 279 -11.12 -17.47 19.49
CA LYS A 279 -11.18 -16.99 20.88
C LYS A 279 -11.45 -15.49 20.96
N VAL A 280 -10.73 -14.69 20.18
CA VAL A 280 -10.88 -13.23 20.16
C VAL A 280 -12.28 -12.83 19.71
N LEU A 281 -12.78 -13.40 18.62
CA LEU A 281 -14.14 -13.15 18.12
C LEU A 281 -15.21 -13.55 19.14
N CYS A 282 -15.07 -14.69 19.81
CA CYS A 282 -16.00 -15.13 20.86
C CYS A 282 -16.01 -14.16 22.05
N LYS A 283 -14.83 -13.71 22.49
CA LYS A 283 -14.68 -12.76 23.60
C LYS A 283 -15.38 -11.42 23.32
N HIS A 284 -15.35 -10.97 22.07
CA HIS A 284 -15.99 -9.71 21.64
C HIS A 284 -17.49 -9.86 21.37
N ALA A 285 -17.93 -11.04 20.90
CA ALA A 285 -19.34 -11.34 20.74
C ALA A 285 -20.07 -11.52 22.09
N PHE A 286 -19.37 -12.02 23.12
CA PHE A 286 -19.92 -12.29 24.45
C PHE A 286 -19.00 -11.76 25.57
N PRO A 287 -19.04 -10.46 25.89
CA PRO A 287 -18.25 -9.89 26.98
C PRO A 287 -18.66 -10.54 28.32
N ALA A 288 -17.72 -11.20 29.01
CA ALA A 288 -17.99 -12.05 30.18
C ALA A 288 -18.39 -11.31 31.48
N GLY A 289 -19.12 -10.18 31.40
CA GLY A 289 -19.51 -9.37 32.55
C GLY A 289 -20.89 -8.72 32.44
N GLY A 290 -21.94 -9.43 32.88
CA GLY A 290 -23.22 -8.84 33.28
C GLY A 290 -24.32 -8.77 32.21
N PRO A 291 -25.61 -8.75 32.62
CA PRO A 291 -26.74 -9.09 31.76
C PRO A 291 -26.93 -8.05 30.66
N LEU A 292 -27.21 -8.57 29.46
CA LEU A 292 -27.68 -7.90 28.27
C LEU A 292 -28.61 -6.73 28.61
N THR A 293 -28.08 -5.50 28.59
CA THR A 293 -28.94 -4.36 28.30
C THR A 293 -29.19 -4.41 26.79
N SER A 294 -30.41 -4.80 26.47
CA SER A 294 -30.98 -4.88 25.14
C SER A 294 -31.01 -3.50 24.47
N SER A 295 -29.87 -3.01 23.99
CA SER A 295 -29.83 -1.76 23.20
C SER A 295 -28.65 -1.61 22.24
N LYS A 296 -27.92 -2.68 21.87
CA LYS A 296 -26.97 -2.64 20.73
C LYS A 296 -26.90 -3.94 19.90
N PHE A 297 -28.03 -4.60 19.69
CA PHE A 297 -28.17 -5.59 18.62
C PHE A 297 -29.30 -5.13 17.69
N LYS A 298 -28.96 -4.39 16.64
CA LYS A 298 -29.79 -4.42 15.42
C LYS A 298 -29.25 -5.62 14.64
N PRO A 299 -29.94 -6.77 14.64
CA PRO A 299 -29.57 -7.84 13.74
C PRO A 299 -29.79 -7.32 12.32
N SER A 300 -28.72 -7.20 11.55
CA SER A 300 -28.79 -7.30 10.10
C SER A 300 -29.38 -8.66 9.79
N LYS A 301 -30.70 -8.73 9.67
CA LYS A 301 -31.40 -9.86 9.09
C LYS A 301 -30.83 -10.07 7.69
N GLY A 302 -30.09 -11.16 7.48
CA GLY A 302 -29.67 -11.56 6.15
C GLY A 302 -28.41 -12.43 6.03
N LEU A 303 -27.89 -13.04 7.10
CA LEU A 303 -26.66 -13.84 6.99
C LEU A 303 -26.73 -15.15 7.77
N TRP A 304 -27.76 -15.95 7.48
CA TRP A 304 -27.77 -17.41 7.65
C TRP A 304 -28.80 -17.99 6.68
N LEU A 305 -28.44 -18.05 5.40
CA LEU A 305 -28.89 -19.00 4.39
C LEU A 305 -27.94 -18.90 3.20
#